data_AF-A0A0F8XTG2-F1
#
_entry.id   AF-A0A0F8XTG2-F1
#
_cell.length_a   1.000
_cell.length_b   1.000
_cell.length_c   1.000
_cell.angle_alpha   90.00
_cell.angle_beta   90.00
_cell.angle_gamma   90.00
#
_symmetry.space_group_name_H-M   'P 1'
#
loop_
_entity.id
_entity.type
_entity.pdbx_description
1 polymer ?
#
loop_
_entity_poly.entity_id
_entity_poly.type
_entity_poly.pdbx_seq_one_letter_code
_entity_poly.pdbx_strand_id
1 'polypeptide(L)'
;MNKEITVVLPVEIKNREFDSRLLLAYHLIKEGYKVIIGDRSGCSREINFIPNCIYLAKSLAYSQSGLFKKIKHNNGRIFILCEEGGYVGREKHKFSEIKSFYPKKMLHFVDSVFVYGKSFQNLLVENFPEFNSKNTYIIGNSRFDLHKPKYLRYYS
;
A
#
# COMPACT_ATOMS: atom_id res chain seq x y z
N MET A 1 9.51 21.31 16.35
CA MET A 1 8.31 20.44 16.42
C MET A 1 8.52 19.26 15.49
N ASN A 2 8.57 18.03 16.01
CA ASN A 2 8.54 16.85 15.14
C ASN A 2 7.22 16.86 14.36
N LYS A 3 7.30 16.84 13.03
CA LYS A 3 6.13 16.83 12.17
C LYS A 3 5.43 15.48 12.37
N GLU A 4 4.24 15.50 12.95
CA GLU A 4 3.45 14.29 13.21
C GLU A 4 2.92 13.75 11.86
N ILE A 5 3.49 12.64 11.39
CA ILE A 5 3.14 12.06 10.09
C ILE A 5 1.83 11.28 10.23
N THR A 6 0.89 11.53 9.32
CA THR A 6 -0.37 10.78 9.23
C THR A 6 -0.28 9.69 8.17
N VAL A 7 -0.60 8.46 8.54
CA VAL A 7 -0.70 7.32 7.62
C VAL A 7 -2.16 7.01 7.33
N VAL A 8 -2.51 6.99 6.05
CA VAL A 8 -3.87 6.74 5.58
C VAL A 8 -3.95 5.31 5.03
N LEU A 9 -4.85 4.53 5.62
CA LEU A 9 -5.05 3.10 5.43
C LEU A 9 -6.44 2.87 4.81
N PRO A 10 -6.60 3.02 3.48
CA PRO A 10 -7.87 2.75 2.82
C PRO A 10 -8.24 1.26 2.92
N VAL A 11 -9.54 1.03 3.09
CA VAL A 11 -10.19 -0.29 3.12
C VAL A 11 -11.20 -0.35 1.97
N GLU A 12 -11.00 -1.28 1.05
CA GLU A 12 -11.89 -1.49 -0.09
C GLU A 12 -12.95 -2.54 0.25
N ILE A 13 -12.51 -3.67 0.80
CA ILE A 13 -13.39 -4.78 1.18
C ILE A 13 -13.17 -5.07 2.66
N LYS A 14 -14.11 -4.62 3.50
CA LYS A 14 -14.02 -4.70 4.97
C LYS A 14 -13.63 -6.09 5.46
N ASN A 15 -14.36 -7.13 5.03
CA ASN A 15 -14.14 -8.51 5.48
C ASN A 15 -12.78 -9.12 5.04
N ARG A 16 -12.08 -8.51 4.08
CA ARG A 16 -10.79 -9.00 3.57
C ARG A 16 -9.58 -8.24 4.13
N GLU A 17 -9.80 -7.01 4.61
CA GLU A 17 -8.73 -6.03 4.81
C GLU A 17 -8.78 -5.33 6.16
N PHE A 18 -9.95 -5.22 6.78
CA PHE A 18 -10.12 -4.36 7.95
C PHE A 18 -9.25 -4.80 9.13
N ASP A 19 -9.23 -6.09 9.46
CA ASP A 19 -8.44 -6.61 10.57
C ASP A 19 -6.93 -6.40 10.35
N SER A 20 -6.45 -6.60 9.12
CA SER A 20 -5.00 -6.45 8.84
C SER A 20 -4.59 -4.98 8.87
N ARG A 21 -5.49 -4.09 8.45
CA ARG A 21 -5.34 -2.63 8.55
C ARG A 21 -5.39 -2.18 10.01
N LEU A 22 -6.24 -2.77 10.83
CA LEU A 22 -6.31 -2.50 12.27
C LEU A 22 -5.02 -2.92 12.98
N LEU A 23 -4.49 -4.11 12.67
CA LEU A 23 -3.21 -4.56 13.21
C LEU A 23 -2.06 -3.64 12.79
N LEU A 24 -2.01 -3.23 11.52
CA LEU A 24 -1.00 -2.28 11.04
C LEU A 24 -1.14 -0.92 11.73
N ALA A 25 -2.36 -0.42 11.90
CA ALA A 25 -2.63 0.82 12.61
C ALA A 25 -2.15 0.78 14.06
N TYR A 26 -2.40 -0.33 14.76
CA TYR A 26 -1.90 -0.52 16.13
C TYR A 26 -0.39 -0.33 16.22
N HIS A 27 0.38 -0.95 15.31
CA HIS A 27 1.85 -0.80 15.31
C HIS A 27 2.26 0.63 14.93
N LEU A 28 1.64 1.25 13.93
CA LEU A 28 1.93 2.63 13.54
C LEU A 28 1.66 3.63 14.67
N ILE A 29 0.56 3.48 15.40
CA ILE A 29 0.24 4.35 16.54
C ILE A 29 1.28 4.21 17.65
N LYS A 30 1.75 2.99 17.91
CA LYS A 30 2.82 2.75 18.89
C LYS A 30 4.16 3.39 18.52
N GLU A 31 4.43 3.54 17.23
CA GLU A 31 5.61 4.26 16.70
C GLU A 31 5.38 5.79 16.61
N GLY A 32 4.24 6.30 17.09
CA GLY A 32 3.96 7.74 17.16
C GLY A 32 3.35 8.34 15.90
N TYR A 33 2.84 7.52 14.96
CA TYR A 33 2.11 8.01 13.79
C TYR A 33 0.63 8.26 14.11
N LYS A 34 0.03 9.27 13.45
CA LYS A 34 -1.44 9.32 13.34
C LYS A 34 -1.90 8.34 12.27
N VAL A 35 -3.05 7.72 12.48
CA VAL A 35 -3.60 6.77 11.51
C VAL A 35 -5.04 7.13 11.18
N ILE A 36 -5.36 7.11 9.89
CA ILE A 36 -6.73 7.19 9.37
C ILE A 36 -7.04 5.88 8.69
N ILE A 37 -8.09 5.20 9.14
CA ILE A 37 -8.62 4.00 8.49
C ILE A 37 -10.05 4.32 8.05
N GLY A 38 -10.39 3.96 6.83
CA GLY A 38 -11.74 4.18 6.32
C GLY A 38 -11.92 3.63 4.92
N ASP A 39 -13.13 3.74 4.39
CA ASP A 39 -13.36 3.46 2.99
C ASP A 39 -12.61 4.48 2.11
N ARG A 40 -12.41 4.12 0.83
CA ARG A 40 -11.66 4.95 -0.12
C ARG A 40 -12.22 6.38 -0.25
N SER A 41 -13.55 6.54 -0.23
CA SER A 41 -14.20 7.86 -0.35
C SER A 41 -13.96 8.70 0.90
N GLY A 42 -14.07 8.09 2.09
CA GLY A 42 -13.76 8.71 3.37
C GLY A 42 -12.32 9.20 3.42
N CYS A 43 -11.36 8.29 3.17
CA CYS A 43 -9.94 8.64 3.11
C CYS A 43 -9.65 9.75 2.09
N SER A 44 -10.28 9.72 0.91
CA SER A 44 -10.11 10.76 -0.10
C SER A 44 -10.64 12.13 0.34
N ARG A 45 -11.68 12.20 1.19
CA ARG A 45 -12.18 13.47 1.74
C ARG A 45 -11.19 14.04 2.75
N GLU A 46 -10.69 13.20 3.65
CA GLU A 46 -9.72 13.59 4.69
C GLU A 46 -8.40 14.10 4.10
N ILE A 47 -7.93 13.50 2.99
CA ILE A 47 -6.68 13.92 2.32
C ILE A 47 -6.68 15.40 1.94
N ASN A 48 -7.84 16.02 1.71
CA ASN A 48 -7.91 17.46 1.39
C ASN A 48 -7.41 18.35 2.55
N PHE A 49 -7.46 17.85 3.78
CA PHE A 49 -7.16 18.62 4.99
C PHE A 49 -5.84 18.20 5.65
N ILE A 50 -5.16 17.18 5.12
CA ILE A 50 -4.00 16.55 5.77
C ILE A 50 -2.76 16.66 4.86
N PRO A 51 -1.87 17.63 5.13
CA PRO A 51 -0.64 17.75 4.37
C PRO A 51 0.39 16.70 4.85
N ASN A 52 1.29 16.30 3.95
CA ASN A 52 2.40 15.38 4.24
C ASN A 52 1.97 13.98 4.75
N CYS A 53 0.82 13.48 4.31
CA CYS A 53 0.40 12.12 4.66
C CYS A 53 1.17 11.04 3.89
N ILE A 54 1.16 9.81 4.41
CA ILE A 54 1.54 8.60 3.67
C ILE A 54 0.26 7.83 3.35
N TYR A 55 -0.08 7.69 2.09
CA TYR A 55 -1.24 6.91 1.64
C TYR A 55 -0.79 5.50 1.21
N LEU A 56 -1.30 4.47 1.88
CA LEU A 56 -1.05 3.07 1.51
C LEU A 56 -2.07 2.60 0.47
N ALA A 57 -1.77 2.80 -0.81
CA ALA A 57 -2.63 2.35 -1.89
C ALA A 57 -2.51 0.83 -2.09
N LYS A 58 -3.64 0.18 -2.38
CA LYS A 58 -3.68 -1.25 -2.72
C LYS A 58 -3.30 -1.54 -4.17
N SER A 59 -3.59 -0.60 -5.08
CA SER A 59 -3.38 -0.77 -6.53
C SER A 59 -3.09 0.57 -7.21
N LEU A 60 -2.69 0.52 -8.50
CA LEU A 60 -2.38 1.68 -9.33
C LEU A 60 -3.41 1.94 -10.45
N ALA A 61 -4.67 1.58 -10.22
CA ALA A 61 -5.71 1.78 -11.23
C ALA A 61 -5.83 3.26 -11.66
N TYR A 62 -6.01 3.50 -12.97
CA TYR A 62 -6.15 4.85 -13.55
C TYR A 62 -7.26 5.70 -12.92
N SER A 63 -8.33 5.05 -12.45
CA SER A 63 -9.43 5.70 -11.73
C SER A 63 -8.98 6.41 -10.44
N GLN A 64 -7.80 6.09 -9.91
CA GLN A 64 -7.22 6.74 -8.73
C GLN A 64 -6.29 7.93 -9.06
N SER A 65 -6.07 8.25 -10.34
CA SER A 65 -5.17 9.34 -10.74
C SER A 65 -5.53 10.69 -10.11
N GLY A 66 -6.83 11.01 -10.01
CA GLY A 66 -7.28 12.22 -9.34
C GLY A 66 -6.91 12.27 -7.85
N LEU A 67 -7.06 11.16 -7.14
CA LEU A 67 -6.66 11.03 -5.74
C LEU A 67 -5.14 11.17 -5.59
N PHE A 68 -4.36 10.51 -6.45
CA PHE A 68 -2.90 10.55 -6.37
C PHE A 68 -2.35 11.95 -6.66
N LYS A 69 -2.93 12.67 -7.63
CA LYS A 69 -2.62 14.09 -7.87
C LYS A 69 -2.88 14.94 -6.63
N LYS A 70 -4.02 14.75 -5.94
CA LYS A 70 -4.34 15.47 -4.69
C LYS A 70 -3.34 15.17 -3.58
N ILE A 71 -2.98 13.90 -3.39
CA ILE A 71 -1.97 13.50 -2.39
C ILE A 71 -0.63 14.19 -2.67
N LYS A 72 -0.16 14.16 -3.92
CA LYS A 72 1.10 14.83 -4.31
C LYS A 72 1.03 16.34 -4.16
N HIS A 73 -0.07 16.97 -4.55
CA HIS A 73 -0.30 18.40 -4.35
C HIS A 73 -0.17 18.79 -2.86
N ASN A 74 -0.64 17.93 -1.95
CA ASN A 74 -0.55 18.14 -0.51
C ASN A 74 0.78 17.65 0.10
N ASN A 75 1.82 17.49 -0.72
CA ASN A 75 3.15 16.99 -0.35
C ASN A 75 3.12 15.60 0.33
N GLY A 76 2.09 14.81 0.04
CA GLY A 76 1.94 13.46 0.54
C GLY A 76 2.75 12.44 -0.28
N ARG A 77 3.00 11.29 0.34
CA ARG A 77 3.65 10.14 -0.27
C ARG A 77 2.64 9.02 -0.52
N ILE A 78 2.86 8.26 -1.59
CA ILE A 78 2.03 7.13 -1.98
C ILE A 78 2.90 5.89 -1.95
N PHE A 79 2.57 4.97 -1.06
CA PHE A 79 3.21 3.67 -1.00
C PHE A 79 2.23 2.60 -1.46
N ILE A 80 2.71 1.64 -2.24
CA ILE A 80 1.88 0.53 -2.71
C ILE A 80 2.07 -0.66 -1.78
N LEU A 81 0.99 -1.10 -1.14
CA LEU A 81 0.95 -2.35 -0.41
C LEU A 81 0.39 -3.43 -1.32
N CYS A 82 1.27 -4.25 -1.90
CA CYS A 82 0.90 -5.17 -2.99
C CYS A 82 0.18 -6.43 -2.49
N GLU A 83 -1.09 -6.33 -2.08
CA GLU A 83 -1.87 -7.42 -1.49
C GLU A 83 -2.18 -8.61 -2.37
N GLU A 84 -2.11 -8.44 -3.69
CA GLU A 84 -2.43 -9.48 -4.68
C GLU A 84 -1.17 -10.09 -5.32
N GLY A 85 0.04 -9.71 -4.88
CA GLY A 85 1.31 -10.13 -5.50
C GLY A 85 1.59 -11.64 -5.50
N GLY A 86 0.98 -12.39 -4.57
CA GLY A 86 1.07 -13.85 -4.53
C GLY A 86 0.43 -14.57 -5.73
N TYR A 87 -0.54 -13.91 -6.38
CA TYR A 87 -1.20 -14.43 -7.59
C TYR A 87 -0.38 -14.18 -8.86
N VAL A 88 0.33 -13.04 -8.93
CA VAL A 88 1.12 -12.62 -10.09
C VAL A 88 2.44 -13.39 -10.19
N GLY A 89 3.04 -13.79 -9.06
CA GLY A 89 4.35 -14.47 -9.03
C GLY A 89 4.33 -15.98 -9.28
N ARG A 90 3.16 -16.64 -9.36
CA ARG A 90 3.07 -18.11 -9.43
C ARG A 90 3.06 -18.70 -10.85
N GLU A 91 2.73 -17.93 -11.88
CA GLU A 91 2.59 -18.45 -13.24
C GLU A 91 3.37 -17.60 -14.24
N LYS A 92 4.25 -18.25 -15.03
CA LYS A 92 5.05 -17.61 -16.09
C LYS A 92 4.18 -16.90 -17.16
N HIS A 93 2.90 -17.25 -17.27
CA HIS A 93 1.95 -16.62 -18.18
C HIS A 93 1.39 -15.28 -17.67
N LYS A 94 1.55 -14.93 -16.39
CA LYS A 94 1.09 -13.65 -15.78
C LYS A 94 2.11 -12.52 -15.90
N PHE A 95 3.27 -12.78 -16.52
CA PHE A 95 4.29 -11.77 -16.79
C PHE A 95 3.78 -10.65 -17.72
N SER A 96 2.87 -10.96 -18.65
CA SER A 96 2.23 -9.95 -19.52
C SER A 96 1.23 -9.08 -18.73
N GLU A 97 0.59 -9.62 -17.69
CA GLU A 97 -0.45 -8.95 -16.91
C GLU A 97 0.10 -7.93 -15.92
N ILE A 98 1.37 -8.02 -15.50
CA ILE A 98 1.93 -7.08 -14.51
C ILE A 98 1.85 -5.62 -15.00
N LYS A 99 1.97 -5.39 -16.31
CA LYS A 99 1.81 -4.06 -16.93
C LYS A 99 0.39 -3.51 -16.78
N SER A 100 -0.62 -4.37 -16.69
CA SER A 100 -2.00 -3.98 -16.41
C SER A 100 -2.19 -3.56 -14.94
N PHE A 101 -1.49 -4.21 -14.01
CA PHE A 101 -1.49 -3.83 -12.58
C PHE A 101 -0.68 -2.57 -12.29
N TYR A 102 0.33 -2.29 -13.11
CA TYR A 102 1.28 -1.17 -12.96
C TYR A 102 1.33 -0.33 -14.24
N PRO A 103 0.27 0.44 -14.54
CA PRO A 103 0.25 1.25 -15.75
C PRO A 103 1.34 2.31 -15.72
N LYS A 104 2.17 2.40 -16.76
CA LYS A 104 3.34 3.31 -16.84
C LYS A 104 3.02 4.75 -16.43
N LYS A 105 1.89 5.28 -16.91
CA LYS A 105 1.44 6.65 -16.62
C LYS A 105 1.12 6.91 -15.14
N MET A 106 0.99 5.87 -14.31
CA MET A 106 0.70 5.98 -12.88
C MET A 106 1.95 5.83 -12.01
N LEU A 107 3.04 5.28 -12.55
CA LEU A 107 4.24 4.93 -11.77
C LEU A 107 4.92 6.14 -11.13
N HIS A 108 4.90 7.30 -11.82
CA HIS A 108 5.48 8.54 -11.30
C HIS A 108 4.82 9.06 -10.01
N PHE A 109 3.62 8.58 -9.66
CA PHE A 109 3.00 8.91 -8.38
C PHE A 109 3.57 8.11 -7.21
N VAL A 110 4.24 6.99 -7.46
CA VAL A 110 4.62 6.03 -6.42
C VAL A 110 5.97 6.39 -5.83
N ASP A 111 6.02 6.53 -4.50
CA ASP A 111 7.27 6.78 -3.78
C ASP A 111 7.93 5.47 -3.32
N SER A 112 7.13 4.46 -2.98
CA SER A 112 7.65 3.15 -2.56
C SER A 112 6.65 2.03 -2.83
N VAL A 113 7.17 0.81 -2.97
CA VAL A 113 6.38 -0.41 -3.16
C VAL A 113 6.80 -1.46 -2.15
N PHE A 114 5.81 -2.08 -1.52
CA PHE A 114 5.96 -3.14 -0.55
C PHE A 114 5.53 -4.48 -1.14
N VAL A 115 6.43 -5.46 -1.11
CA VAL A 115 6.29 -6.76 -1.78
C VAL A 115 6.51 -7.95 -0.84
N TYR A 116 6.10 -9.14 -1.29
CA TYR A 116 6.06 -10.36 -0.47
C TYR A 116 7.25 -11.30 -0.63
N GLY A 117 8.11 -11.07 -1.62
CA GLY A 117 9.26 -11.92 -1.83
C GLY A 117 10.20 -11.38 -2.88
N LYS A 118 11.39 -11.98 -2.92
CA LYS A 118 12.47 -11.57 -3.83
C LYS A 118 12.11 -11.78 -5.29
N SER A 119 11.39 -12.86 -5.62
CA SER A 119 10.94 -13.14 -6.99
C SER A 119 10.06 -12.02 -7.54
N PHE A 120 9.08 -11.55 -6.77
CA PHE A 120 8.19 -10.47 -7.20
C PHE A 120 8.90 -9.11 -7.21
N GLN A 121 9.85 -8.87 -6.29
CA GLN A 121 10.71 -7.68 -6.35
C GLN A 121 11.49 -7.65 -7.66
N ASN A 122 12.17 -8.75 -8.01
CA ASN A 122 12.96 -8.83 -9.24
C ASN A 122 12.07 -8.60 -10.47
N LEU A 123 10.89 -9.23 -10.50
CA LEU A 123 9.91 -9.04 -11.56
C LEU A 123 9.52 -7.56 -11.76
N LEU A 124 9.24 -6.84 -10.67
CA LEU A 124 8.91 -5.41 -10.76
C LEU A 124 10.09 -4.59 -11.27
N VAL A 125 11.29 -4.81 -10.74
CA VAL A 125 12.50 -4.05 -11.11
C VAL A 125 12.91 -4.32 -12.57
N GLU A 126 12.74 -5.55 -13.06
CA GLU A 126 13.05 -5.91 -14.45
C GLU A 126 12.06 -5.28 -15.46
N ASN A 127 10.79 -5.08 -15.06
CA ASN A 127 9.75 -4.59 -15.96
C ASN A 127 9.51 -3.07 -15.85
N PHE A 128 9.86 -2.46 -14.72
CA PHE A 128 9.59 -1.06 -14.41
C PHE A 128 10.83 -0.40 -13.82
N PRO A 129 11.61 0.37 -14.60
CA PRO A 129 12.81 1.04 -14.11
C PRO A 129 12.53 2.08 -13.02
N GLU A 130 11.29 2.55 -12.90
CA GLU A 130 10.83 3.40 -11.80
C GLU A 130 10.93 2.69 -10.44
N PHE A 131 10.93 1.36 -10.42
CA PHE A 131 11.12 0.55 -9.23
C PHE A 131 12.53 -0.04 -9.18
N ASN A 132 13.19 0.12 -8.04
CA ASN A 132 14.55 -0.35 -7.80
C ASN A 132 14.75 -0.68 -6.31
N SER A 133 15.98 -1.04 -5.95
CA SER A 133 16.34 -1.43 -4.58
C SER A 133 16.16 -0.33 -3.54
N LYS A 134 16.06 0.94 -3.94
CA LYS A 134 15.88 2.08 -3.01
C LYS A 134 14.43 2.39 -2.69
N ASN A 135 13.48 1.88 -3.46
CA ASN A 135 12.05 2.16 -3.27
C ASN A 135 11.16 0.92 -3.29
N THR A 136 11.73 -0.28 -3.41
CA THR A 136 11.00 -1.54 -3.38
C THR A 136 11.46 -2.40 -2.22
N TYR A 137 10.59 -2.67 -1.25
CA TYR A 137 10.93 -3.33 0.00
C TYR A 137 10.18 -4.65 0.16
N ILE A 138 10.90 -5.71 0.55
CA ILE A 138 10.31 -7.01 0.85
C ILE A 138 9.87 -7.00 2.32
N ILE A 139 8.57 -6.89 2.58
CA ILE A 139 8.01 -6.78 3.95
C ILE A 139 6.93 -7.81 4.28
N GLY A 140 6.47 -8.62 3.31
CA GLY A 140 5.39 -9.59 3.54
C GLY A 140 4.00 -8.95 3.57
N ASN A 141 2.95 -9.79 3.67
CA ASN A 141 1.55 -9.35 3.60
C ASN A 141 0.96 -9.17 4.99
N SER A 142 0.47 -7.97 5.28
CA SER A 142 -0.21 -7.66 6.54
C SER A 142 -1.36 -8.62 6.87
N ARG A 143 -2.05 -9.19 5.86
CA ARG A 143 -3.10 -10.21 6.07
C ARG A 143 -2.56 -11.50 6.67
N PHE A 144 -1.33 -11.90 6.32
CA PHE A 144 -0.70 -13.09 6.89
C PHE A 144 -0.19 -12.88 8.30
N ASP A 145 0.03 -11.64 8.73
CA ASP A 145 0.48 -11.37 10.10
C ASP A 145 -0.55 -11.83 11.13
N LEU A 146 -1.84 -11.73 10.84
CA LEU A 146 -2.94 -12.15 11.72
C LEU A 146 -2.97 -13.67 11.99
N HIS A 147 -2.34 -14.47 11.13
CA HIS A 147 -2.23 -15.92 11.33
C HIS A 147 -1.11 -16.33 12.30
N LYS A 148 -0.30 -15.37 12.78
CA LYS A 148 0.74 -15.67 13.78
C LYS A 148 0.08 -16.10 15.10
N PRO A 149 0.64 -17.09 15.83
CA PRO A 149 0.03 -17.66 17.03
C PRO A 149 -0.46 -16.62 18.06
N LYS A 150 0.31 -15.54 18.25
CA LYS A 150 -0.02 -14.46 19.19
C LYS A 150 -1.28 -13.65 18.87
N TYR A 151 -1.78 -13.70 17.64
CA TYR A 151 -2.99 -12.98 17.23
C TYR A 151 -4.20 -13.90 17.06
N LEU A 152 -4.05 -15.23 17.16
CA LEU A 152 -5.17 -16.16 17.02
C LEU A 152 -6.29 -15.92 18.04
N ARG A 153 -5.93 -15.42 19.24
CA ARG A 153 -6.89 -15.05 20.29
C ARG A 153 -7.85 -13.94 19.85
N TYR A 154 -7.50 -13.11 18.87
CA TYR A 154 -8.40 -12.09 18.33
C TYR A 154 -9.64 -12.71 17.66
N TYR A 155 -9.54 -13.96 17.20
CA TYR A 155 -10.63 -14.70 16.55
C TYR A 155 -11.30 -15.74 17.47
N SER A 156 -10.95 -15.76 18.76
CA SER A 156 -11.48 -16.71 19.76
C SER A 156 -12.56 -16.09 20.63
#